data_AF-A0A9P7UBD9-F1
#
_entry.id   AF-A0A9P7UBD9-F1
#
_cell.length_a   1.000
_cell.length_b   1.000
_cell.length_c   1.000
_cell.angle_alpha   90.00
_cell.angle_beta   90.00
_cell.angle_gamma   90.00
#
_symmetry.space_group_name_H-M   'P 1'
#
loop_
_entity.id
_entity.type
_entity.pdbx_description
1 polymer ?
#
loop_
_entity_poly.entity_id
_entity_poly.type
_entity_poly.pdbx_seq_one_letter_code
_entity_poly.pdbx_strand_id
1 'polypeptide(L)' 'MFPSFVKSVLFASGFMAATNALNHQLIVRTFGTPYLYTLEFEDAARTLTLAANTSVNVSSSWISLS' A
#
# COMPACT_ATOMS: atom_id res chain seq x y z
N MET A 1 37.36 19.95 37.12
CA MET A 1 37.58 19.19 35.88
C MET A 1 36.34 18.36 35.64
N PHE A 2 35.37 18.91 34.89
CA PHE A 2 34.07 18.28 34.64
C PHE A 2 34.20 17.28 33.48
N PRO A 3 33.71 16.03 33.57
CA PRO A 3 33.76 15.13 32.44
C PRO A 3 32.63 15.48 31.46
N SER A 4 33.02 15.96 30.29
CA SER A 4 32.19 16.37 29.15
C SER A 4 31.55 15.20 28.38
N PHE A 5 31.48 14.00 28.96
CA PHE A 5 31.16 12.77 28.20
C PHE A 5 29.65 12.44 28.09
N VAL A 6 28.76 13.15 28.78
CA VAL A 6 27.32 12.81 28.80
C VAL A 6 26.57 13.35 27.57
N LYS A 7 27.16 14.23 26.76
CA LYS A 7 26.47 14.87 25.62
C LYS A 7 26.46 14.05 24.32
N SER A 8 27.17 12.93 24.24
CA SER A 8 27.38 12.23 22.96
C SER A 8 26.48 11.02 22.68
N VAL A 9 25.56 10.67 23.59
CA VAL A 9 24.70 9.47 23.42
C VAL A 9 23.35 9.81 22.75
N LEU A 10 22.97 11.08 22.63
CA LEU A 10 21.68 11.49 22.07
C LEU A 10 21.63 11.60 20.54
N PHE A 11 22.74 11.36 19.83
CA PHE A 11 22.74 11.32 18.36
C PHE A 11 22.58 9.90 17.78
N ALA A 12 22.54 8.87 18.63
CA ALA A 12 22.33 7.48 18.22
C ALA A 12 20.87 7.01 18.42
N SER A 13 19.93 7.91 18.75
CA SER A 13 18.51 7.64 18.59
C SER A 13 18.21 7.63 17.11
N GLY A 14 18.48 6.47 16.51
CA GLY A 14 18.39 6.19 15.10
C GLY A 14 17.11 6.77 14.52
N PHE A 15 17.30 7.49 13.43
CA PHE A 15 16.27 7.84 12.48
C PHE A 15 15.58 6.55 12.04
N MET A 16 14.56 6.13 12.80
CA MET A 16 13.61 5.11 12.38
C MET A 16 12.89 5.73 11.19
N ALA A 17 13.46 5.55 10.00
CA ALA A 17 12.77 5.80 8.76
C ALA A 17 11.54 4.89 8.80
N ALA A 18 10.40 5.47 9.20
CA ALA A 18 9.12 4.84 9.01
C ALA A 18 9.00 4.63 7.51
N THR A 19 9.30 3.42 7.05
CA THR A 19 8.90 2.98 5.73
C THR A 19 7.39 3.04 5.76
N ASN A 20 6.82 4.10 5.20
CA ASN A 20 5.38 4.17 4.98
C ASN A 20 5.07 2.96 4.09
N ALA A 21 4.51 1.90 4.68
CA ALA A 21 3.97 0.80 3.91
C ALA A 21 2.87 1.43 3.05
N LEU A 22 3.14 1.58 1.76
CA LEU A 22 2.17 2.13 0.83
C LEU A 22 1.13 1.03 0.61
N ASN A 23 -0.12 1.34 0.96
CA ASN A 23 -1.24 0.52 0.53
C ASN A 23 -1.64 0.98 -0.87
N HIS A 24 -1.52 0.08 -1.83
CA HIS A 24 -1.88 0.34 -3.21
C HIS A 24 -3.24 -0.27 -3.53
N GLN A 25 -4.05 0.43 -4.31
CA GLN A 25 -5.31 -0.11 -4.84
C GLN A 25 -5.12 -0.53 -6.29
N LEU A 26 -5.57 -1.74 -6.61
CA LEU A 26 -5.60 -2.27 -7.96
C LEU A 26 -7.05 -2.53 -8.36
N ILE A 27 -7.45 -2.02 -9.52
CA ILE A 27 -8.76 -2.29 -10.10
C ILE A 27 -8.56 -3.32 -11.20
N VAL A 28 -9.20 -4.48 -11.05
CA VAL A 28 -9.06 -5.62 -11.96
C VAL A 28 -10.41 -6.03 -12.51
N ARG A 29 -10.46 -6.41 -13.77
CA ARG A 29 -11.63 -7.02 -14.39
C ARG A 29 -11.28 -8.39 -14.93
N THR A 30 -12.23 -9.33 -14.87
CA THR A 30 -12.10 -10.64 -15.50
C THR A 30 -12.84 -10.66 -16.84
N PHE A 31 -12.27 -11.37 -17.82
CA PHE A 31 -12.87 -11.47 -19.14
C PHE A 31 -14.25 -12.16 -19.07
N GLY A 32 -15.24 -11.58 -19.74
CA GLY A 32 -16.58 -12.16 -19.87
C GLY A 32 -17.50 -11.99 -18.66
N THR A 33 -17.06 -11.38 -17.55
CA THR A 33 -17.94 -11.08 -16.41
C THR A 33 -18.24 -9.58 -16.28
N PRO A 34 -19.43 -9.22 -15.77
CA PRO A 34 -19.81 -7.82 -15.54
C PRO A 34 -19.37 -7.34 -14.14
N TYR A 35 -18.17 -7.73 -13.67
CA TYR A 35 -17.67 -7.36 -12.34
C TYR A 35 -16.33 -6.62 -12.41
N LEU A 36 -16.15 -5.65 -11.53
CA LEU A 36 -14.89 -5.00 -11.21
C LEU A 36 -14.49 -5.39 -9.78
N TYR A 37 -13.25 -5.83 -9.63
CA TYR A 37 -12.68 -6.20 -8.34
C TYR A 37 -11.67 -5.13 -7.94
N THR A 38 -11.86 -4.54 -6.77
CA THR A 38 -10.87 -3.66 -6.15
C THR A 38 -10.06 -4.50 -5.18
N LEU A 39 -8.75 -4.54 -5.41
CA LEU A 39 -7.80 -5.24 -4.57
C LEU A 39 -6.95 -4.23 -3.81
N GLU A 40 -6.67 -4.53 -2.55
CA GLU A 40 -5.67 -3.80 -1.77
C GLU A 40 -4.39 -4.64 -1.74
N PHE A 41 -3.28 -3.98 -2.08
CA PHE A 41 -1.95 -4.54 -1.97
C PHE A 41 -1.22 -3.85 -0.83
N GLU A 42 -0.86 -4.64 0.18
CA GLU A 42 -0.09 -4.19 1.34
C GLU A 42 1.39 -4.54 1.13
N ASP A 43 2.20 -3.53 0.79
CA ASP A 43 3.61 -3.72 0.41
C ASP A 43 4.44 -4.44 1.48
N ALA A 44 4.20 -4.11 2.76
CA ALA A 44 4.97 -4.66 3.87
C ALA A 44 4.65 -6.15 4.11
N ALA A 45 3.38 -6.51 4.03
CA ALA A 45 2.93 -7.89 4.20
C ALA A 45 3.04 -8.72 2.91
N ARG A 46 3.20 -8.06 1.75
CA ARG A 46 3.17 -8.66 0.40
C ARG A 46 1.90 -9.46 0.16
N THR A 47 0.79 -8.95 0.70
CA THR A 47 -0.52 -9.57 0.65
C THR A 47 -1.40 -8.81 -0.33
N LEU A 48 -2.31 -9.56 -0.95
CA LEU A 48 -3.36 -9.04 -1.80
C LEU A 48 -4.70 -9.45 -1.18
N THR A 49 -5.55 -8.48 -0.91
CA THR A 49 -6.89 -8.72 -0.35
C THR A 49 -7.95 -8.17 -1.30
N LEU A 50 -9.08 -8.88 -1.38
CA LEU A 50 -10.24 -8.39 -2.11
C LEU A 50 -10.98 -7.37 -1.23
N ALA A 51 -10.94 -6.11 -1.62
CA ALA A 51 -11.58 -5.02 -0.89
C ALA A 51 -13.02 -4.78 -1.35
N ALA A 52 -13.28 -4.85 -2.67
CA ALA A 52 -14.63 -4.63 -3.21
C ALA A 52 -14.92 -5.45 -4.46
N ASN A 53 -16.21 -5.75 -4.66
CA ASN A 53 -16.76 -6.32 -5.88
C ASN A 53 -17.91 -5.41 -6.37
N THR A 54 -17.73 -4.80 -7.53
CA THR A 54 -18.68 -3.87 -8.12
C THR A 54 -19.24 -4.44 -9.41
N SER A 55 -20.57 -4.61 -9.47
CA SER A 55 -21.25 -4.97 -10.71
C SER A 55 -21.31 -3.78 -11.66
N VAL A 56 -21.12 -4.04 -12.95
CA VAL A 56 -21.24 -3.06 -14.03
C VAL A 56 -22.25 -3.55 -15.08
N ASN A 57 -22.78 -2.64 -15.90
CA ASN A 57 -23.83 -2.99 -16.86
C ASN A 57 -23.34 -3.80 -18.07
N VAL A 58 -22.03 -3.80 -18.35
CA VAL A 58 -21.45 -4.45 -19.54
C VAL A 58 -20.14 -5.15 -19.18
N SER A 59 -19.94 -6.33 -19.75
CA SER A 59 -18.63 -6.98 -19.78
C SER A 59 -17.77 -6.32 -20.87
N SER A 60 -16.58 -5.86 -20.51
CA SER A 60 -15.60 -5.33 -21.47
C SER A 60 -14.21 -5.70 -20.99
N SER A 61 -13.27 -5.95 -21.91
CA SER A 61 -11.89 -6.32 -21.57
C SER A 61 -11.03 -5.13 -21.16
N TRP A 62 -11.50 -3.91 -21.38
CA TRP A 62 -10.76 -2.69 -21.14
C TRP A 62 -11.40 -1.91 -20.00
N ILE A 63 -10.54 -1.34 -19.15
CA ILE A 63 -10.92 -0.39 -18.11
C ILE A 63 -10.41 0.97 -18.56
N SER A 64 -11.30 1.96 -18.61
CA SER A 64 -10.94 3.36 -18.85
C SER A 64 -11.24 4.15 -17.60
N LEU A 65 -10.21 4.84 -17.07
CA LEU A 65 -10.32 5.77 -15.96
C LEU A 65 -10.13 7.17 -16.57
N SER A 66 -11.24 7.89 -16.77
CA SER A 66 -11.26 9.25 -17.30
C SER A 66 -11.26 10.28 -16.18
#